data_AF-A0A4Y8L2J0-F1
#
_entry.id   AF-A0A4Y8L2J0-F1
#
_cell.length_a   1.000
_cell.length_b   1.000
_cell.length_c   1.000
_cell.angle_alpha   90.00
_cell.angle_beta   90.00
_cell.angle_gamma   90.00
#
_symmetry.space_group_name_H-M   'P 1'
#
loop_
_entity.id
_entity.type
_entity.pdbx_description
1 polymer ?
#
loop_
_entity_poly.entity_id
_entity_poly.type
_entity_poly.pdbx_seq_one_letter_code
_entity_poly.pdbx_strand_id
1 'polypeptide(L)' 'MKKIYLSIFDLLSVGLLQAQVGINTDTPKATLHLMPQTTGAITAEGIIAPNLTRAQVISKDSQDGVNQKGACILTNLN' A
#
# COMPACT_ATOMS: atom_id res chain seq x y z
N MET A 1 17.33 29.04 -22.81
CA MET A 1 17.93 28.95 -21.46
C MET A 1 16.89 29.14 -20.35
N LYS A 2 16.23 30.30 -20.18
CA LYS A 2 15.24 30.52 -19.08
C LYS A 2 14.10 29.48 -19.00
N LYS A 3 13.58 29.02 -20.14
CA LYS A 3 12.50 28.02 -20.20
C LYS A 3 12.94 26.61 -19.77
N ILE A 4 14.23 26.29 -19.94
CA ILE A 4 14.81 24.99 -19.56
C ILE A 4 14.84 24.85 -18.03
N TYR A 5 15.19 25.93 -17.33
CA TYR A 5 15.23 25.95 -15.87
C TYR A 5 13.84 25.78 -15.26
N LEU A 6 12.80 26.32 -15.91
CA LEU A 6 11.42 26.17 -15.47
C LEU A 6 10.92 24.72 -15.58
N SER A 7 11.16 24.05 -16.71
CA SER A 7 10.79 22.62 -16.85
C SER A 7 11.54 21.71 -15.89
N ILE A 8 12.81 21.99 -15.60
CA ILE A 8 13.58 21.20 -14.62
C ILE A 8 12.99 21.37 -13.22
N PHE A 9 12.61 22.60 -12.86
CA PHE A 9 12.00 22.90 -11.56
C PHE A 9 10.64 22.22 -11.38
N ASP A 10 9.78 22.26 -12.40
CA ASP A 10 8.48 21.58 -12.36
C ASP A 10 8.65 20.07 -12.17
N LEU A 11 9.60 19.44 -12.88
CA LEU A 11 9.83 18.00 -12.77
C LEU A 11 10.37 17.59 -11.39
N LEU A 12 11.19 18.43 -10.76
CA LEU A 12 11.68 18.24 -9.40
C LEU A 12 10.56 18.39 -8.36
N SER A 13 9.59 19.27 -8.60
CA SER A 13 8.51 19.57 -7.64
C SER A 13 7.52 18.41 -7.45
N VAL A 14 7.25 17.62 -8.49
CA VAL A 14 6.29 16.51 -8.46
C VAL A 14 6.73 15.41 -7.49
N GLY A 15 8.04 15.21 -7.30
CA GLY A 15 8.59 14.23 -6.35
C GLY A 15 8.41 14.61 -4.87
N LEU A 16 8.03 15.86 -4.57
CA LEU A 16 7.75 16.34 -3.21
C LEU A 16 6.29 16.12 -2.81
N LEU A 17 5.41 15.82 -3.78
CA LEU A 17 4.00 15.57 -3.53
C LEU A 17 3.81 14.10 -3.09
N GLN A 18 3.36 13.92 -1.86
CA GLN A 18 3.04 12.61 -1.29
C GLN A 18 1.76 12.05 -1.95
N ALA A 19 1.88 11.23 -2.99
CA ALA A 19 0.76 10.59 -3.70
C ALA A 19 0.17 9.37 -2.95
N GLN A 20 0.09 9.45 -1.61
CA GLN A 20 -0.37 8.34 -0.78
C GLN A 20 -1.90 8.22 -0.90
N VAL A 21 -2.37 7.14 -1.53
CA VAL A 21 -3.80 6.86 -1.69
C VAL A 21 -4.36 6.17 -0.43
N GLY A 22 -4.71 6.97 0.57
CA GLY A 22 -5.60 6.53 1.65
C GLY A 22 -7.03 6.48 1.15
N ILE A 23 -7.68 5.31 1.25
CA ILE A 23 -9.11 5.18 0.97
C ILE A 23 -9.82 5.23 2.33
N ASN A 24 -10.72 6.21 2.51
CA ASN A 24 -11.51 6.40 3.74
C ASN A 24 -10.71 6.78 5.00
N THR A 25 -9.66 7.61 4.87
CA THR A 25 -8.86 8.10 6.00
C THR A 25 -8.11 9.39 5.65
N ASP A 26 -8.15 10.38 6.54
CA ASP A 26 -7.58 11.72 6.28
C ASP A 26 -6.05 11.76 6.42
N THR A 27 -5.43 10.73 7.02
CA THR A 27 -3.98 10.68 7.31
C THR A 27 -3.39 9.28 7.12
N PRO A 28 -3.39 8.74 5.90
CA PRO A 28 -2.78 7.43 5.64
C PRO A 28 -1.28 7.47 5.95
N LYS A 29 -0.82 6.67 6.92
CA LYS A 29 0.63 6.48 7.19
C LYS A 29 1.24 5.33 6.37
N ALA A 30 0.41 4.68 5.55
CA ALA A 30 0.76 3.58 4.67
C ALA A 30 0.15 3.85 3.29
N THR A 31 0.74 3.28 2.23
CA THR A 31 0.27 3.45 0.83
C THR A 31 -1.16 2.98 0.60
N LEU A 32 -1.70 2.14 1.48
CA LEU A 32 -3.09 1.73 1.51
C LEU A 32 -3.49 1.53 2.98
N HIS A 33 -4.31 2.42 3.51
CA HIS A 33 -4.86 2.34 4.86
C HIS A 33 -6.36 2.11 4.75
N LEU A 34 -6.84 0.92 5.13
CA LEU A 34 -8.26 0.58 5.20
C LEU A 34 -8.71 0.68 6.64
N MET A 35 -9.63 1.60 6.91
CA MET A 35 -10.32 1.66 8.19
C MET A 35 -11.60 0.82 8.12
N PRO A 36 -11.97 0.13 9.21
CA PRO A 36 -13.23 -0.57 9.26
C PRO A 36 -14.39 0.41 9.04
N GLN A 37 -15.40 -0.01 8.28
CA GLN A 37 -16.59 0.82 8.05
C GLN A 37 -17.52 0.79 9.26
N THR A 38 -17.48 -0.30 10.02
CA THR A 38 -18.19 -0.50 11.28
C THR A 38 -17.28 -1.22 12.28
N THR A 39 -17.34 -0.83 13.56
CA THR A 39 -16.63 -1.54 14.64
C THR A 39 -17.49 -2.63 15.28
N GLY A 40 -18.64 -2.97 14.67
CA GLY A 40 -19.63 -3.89 15.22
C GLY A 40 -19.34 -5.34 14.83
N ALA A 41 -19.60 -6.29 15.73
CA ALA A 41 -19.26 -7.71 15.56
C ALA A 41 -20.14 -8.48 14.53
N ILE A 42 -21.04 -7.80 13.83
CA ILE A 42 -22.02 -8.38 12.91
C ILE A 42 -21.67 -8.16 11.43
N THR A 43 -20.72 -7.27 11.14
CA THR A 43 -20.28 -7.00 9.77
C THR A 43 -18.93 -7.66 9.55
N ALA A 44 -18.85 -8.59 8.59
CA ALA A 44 -17.56 -9.12 8.16
C ALA A 44 -16.87 -8.07 7.29
N GLU A 45 -15.68 -7.63 7.70
CA GLU A 45 -14.86 -6.67 6.99
C GLU A 45 -13.47 -7.30 6.75
N GLY A 46 -12.88 -7.09 5.58
CA GLY A 46 -11.61 -7.73 5.26
C GLY A 46 -11.07 -7.40 3.88
N ILE A 47 -9.84 -7.85 3.65
CA ILE A 47 -9.13 -7.73 2.36
C ILE A 47 -9.04 -9.13 1.77
N ILE A 48 -9.36 -9.27 0.48
CA ILE A 48 -9.16 -10.53 -0.24
C ILE A 48 -7.71 -10.59 -0.72
N ALA A 49 -6.96 -11.57 -0.21
CA ALA A 49 -5.61 -11.85 -0.65
C ALA A 49 -5.60 -12.51 -2.05
N PRO A 50 -4.47 -12.45 -2.79
CA PRO A 50 -4.35 -13.15 -4.07
C PRO A 50 -4.64 -14.66 -3.95
N ASN A 51 -5.50 -15.17 -4.84
CA ASN A 51 -5.80 -16.59 -4.93
C ASN A 51 -4.61 -17.32 -5.59
N LEU A 52 -3.76 -17.92 -4.76
CA LEU A 52 -2.63 -18.73 -5.20
C LEU A 52 -2.91 -20.21 -4.90
N THR A 53 -2.56 -21.09 -5.83
CA THR A 53 -2.52 -22.53 -5.56
C THR A 53 -1.36 -22.85 -4.61
N ARG A 54 -1.44 -23.97 -3.88
CA ARG A 54 -0.37 -24.40 -2.95
C ARG A 54 1.00 -24.47 -3.62
N ALA A 55 1.08 -24.98 -4.85
CA ALA A 55 2.34 -25.07 -5.59
C ALA A 55 2.95 -23.69 -5.87
N GLN A 56 2.10 -22.69 -6.18
CA GLN A 56 2.54 -21.31 -6.43
C GLN A 56 2.97 -20.56 -5.16
N VAL A 57 2.46 -20.96 -3.99
CA VAL A 57 2.92 -20.42 -2.70
C VAL A 57 4.27 -21.03 -2.35
N ILE A 58 4.38 -22.35 -2.42
CA ILE A 58 5.64 -23.08 -2.16
C ILE A 58 6.76 -22.60 -3.09
N SER A 59 6.46 -22.32 -4.36
CA SER A 59 7.46 -21.81 -5.31
C SER A 59 7.99 -20.41 -4.94
N LYS A 60 7.35 -19.71 -4.00
CA LYS A 60 7.72 -18.36 -3.54
C LYS A 60 8.22 -18.34 -2.10
N ASP A 61 8.32 -19.50 -1.44
CA ASP A 61 8.74 -19.64 -0.04
C ASP A 61 10.11 -19.00 0.24
N SER A 62 11.05 -19.09 -0.72
CA SER A 62 12.36 -18.43 -0.62
C SER A 62 12.30 -16.90 -0.61
N GLN A 63 11.17 -16.32 -1.04
CA GLN A 63 10.98 -14.87 -1.12
C GLN A 63 10.43 -14.28 0.18
N ASP A 64 9.96 -15.12 1.12
CA ASP A 64 9.33 -14.64 2.35
C ASP A 64 10.33 -13.98 3.33
N GLY A 65 11.63 -14.29 3.22
CA GLY A 65 12.70 -13.66 4.01
C GLY A 65 13.37 -12.43 3.35
N VAL A 66 12.93 -12.02 2.16
CA VAL A 66 13.53 -10.92 1.38
C VAL A 66 12.65 -9.69 1.48
N ASN A 67 13.18 -8.48 1.27
CA ASN A 67 12.37 -7.26 1.24
C ASN A 67 11.22 -7.38 0.21
N GLN A 68 10.00 -7.51 0.72
CA GLN A 68 8.79 -7.66 -0.07
C GLN A 68 8.24 -6.28 -0.46
N LYS A 69 7.95 -6.09 -1.75
CA LYS A 69 7.24 -4.89 -2.22
C LYS A 69 5.73 -5.14 -2.13
N GLY A 70 5.04 -4.35 -1.33
CA GLY A 70 3.58 -4.44 -1.18
C GLY A 70 3.09 -5.60 -0.30
N ALA A 71 3.88 -6.01 0.70
CA ALA A 71 3.43 -6.99 1.69
C ALA A 71 2.22 -6.48 2.47
N CYS A 72 1.16 -7.29 2.54
CA CYS A 72 0.01 -7.06 3.40
C CYS A 72 0.15 -7.94 4.64
N ILE A 73 0.48 -7.33 5.79
CA ILE A 73 0.64 -8.04 7.06
C ILE A 73 -0.59 -7.75 7.92
N LEU A 74 -1.44 -8.76 8.14
CA LEU A 74 -2.52 -8.67 9.10
C LEU A 74 -1.98 -9.01 10.49
N THR A 75 -1.76 -7.98 11.31
CA THR A 75 -1.44 -8.18 12.73
C THR A 75 -2.75 -8.17 13.51
N ASN A 76 -2.97 -9.19 14.34
CA ASN A 76 -4.02 -9.13 15.35
C ASN A 76 -3.58 -8.06 16.36
N LEU A 77 -4.27 -6.91 16.42
CA LEU A 77 -4.12 -6.00 17.54
C LEU A 77 -4.87 -6.63 18.72
N ASN A 78 -4.14 -6.97 19.78
CA ASN A 78 -4.70 -7.28 21.09
C ASN A 78 -5.44 -6.07 21.68
#